data_AF-A0A8J3YWL5-F1
#
_entry.id   AF-A0A8J3YWL5-F1
#
_cell.length_a   1.000
_cell.length_b   1.000
_cell.length_c   1.000
_cell.angle_alpha   90.00
_cell.angle_beta   90.00
_cell.angle_gamma   90.00
#
_symmetry.space_group_name_H-M   'P 1'
#
loop_
_entity.id
_entity.type
_entity.pdbx_description
1 polymer ?
#
loop_
_entity_poly.entity_id
_entity_poly.type
_entity_poly.pdbx_seq_one_letter_code
_entity_poly.pdbx_strand_id
1 'polypeptide(L)'
;MAAARGARVVEPGGRELIDLFCGSGAVILGHAHPGQVAAVREAVGSGATVSLRHPREPELAGHLVELCPGATHAALFKTGSEAVHAAITTAVKATGRRAVLTTSYHGWLLPLGELSDLGGFRVERLDWRSPALAARVAALAGEAACLVVTPTTDTVEPDAVRAVVDAARAGGAVVIFDEVKSGFRFAYPTVSAAWGIPADLTVVSKGIGNGFPIAALLGSDLLASTETFSVYSTYASELVSVAAALECLRALADGGYERFARNSTALYEALRDIGGKYNVGVSGVPTFFRLDLPASLDSDDLCRRLYERGVLYHPLDQVLVSAAHGPEEIERVCAVFESALEA
;
A
#
# COMPACT_ATOMS: atom_id res chain seq x y z
N MET A 1 -0.53 23.40 2.32
CA MET A 1 -1.95 22.98 2.25
C MET A 1 -2.72 23.64 3.39
N ALA A 2 -3.93 24.14 3.14
CA ALA A 2 -4.84 24.71 4.14
C ALA A 2 -5.99 23.75 4.52
N ALA A 3 -6.54 23.02 3.55
CA ALA A 3 -7.60 22.03 3.76
C ALA A 3 -7.59 20.94 2.68
N ALA A 4 -8.30 19.84 2.88
CA ALA A 4 -8.54 18.83 1.86
C ALA A 4 -9.91 18.16 2.10
N ARG A 5 -10.66 17.90 1.03
CA ARG A 5 -11.97 17.24 1.10
C ARG A 5 -12.27 16.51 -0.22
N GLY A 6 -12.75 15.27 -0.14
CA GLY A 6 -13.03 14.45 -1.31
C GLY A 6 -11.74 14.23 -2.12
N ALA A 7 -11.78 14.57 -3.41
CA ALA A 7 -10.62 14.49 -4.31
C ALA A 7 -9.82 15.80 -4.41
N ARG A 8 -10.10 16.80 -3.56
CA ARG A 8 -9.52 18.14 -3.69
C ARG A 8 -8.66 18.53 -2.49
N VAL A 9 -7.59 19.25 -2.77
CA VAL A 9 -6.74 19.93 -1.78
C VAL A 9 -6.80 21.44 -1.99
N VAL A 10 -6.82 22.19 -0.91
CA VAL A 10 -6.87 23.65 -0.91
C VAL A 10 -5.53 24.18 -0.43
N GLU A 11 -4.91 25.04 -1.22
CA GLU A 11 -3.66 25.71 -0.88
C GLU A 11 -3.88 26.88 0.08
N PRO A 12 -2.84 27.37 0.79
CA PRO A 12 -2.97 28.54 1.67
C PRO A 12 -3.57 29.79 1.02
N GLY A 13 -3.39 29.97 -0.30
CA GLY A 13 -3.99 31.07 -1.07
C GLY A 13 -5.45 30.85 -1.49
N GLY A 14 -6.10 29.76 -1.05
CA GLY A 14 -7.48 29.43 -1.40
C GLY A 14 -7.67 28.73 -2.75
N ARG A 15 -6.57 28.51 -3.49
CA ARG A 15 -6.59 27.76 -4.75
C ARG A 15 -6.87 26.28 -4.50
N GLU A 16 -7.80 25.72 -5.25
CA GLU A 16 -8.12 24.29 -5.21
C GLU A 16 -7.37 23.51 -6.30
N LEU A 17 -6.90 22.32 -5.94
CA LEU A 17 -6.28 21.37 -6.86
C LEU A 17 -6.99 20.02 -6.75
N ILE A 18 -7.21 19.33 -7.87
CA ILE A 18 -7.61 17.91 -7.87
C ILE A 18 -6.37 17.07 -7.56
N ASP A 19 -6.46 16.22 -6.55
CA ASP A 19 -5.34 15.46 -5.99
C ASP A 19 -5.21 14.06 -6.58
N LEU A 20 -4.33 13.92 -7.58
CA LEU A 20 -3.91 12.64 -8.15
C LEU A 20 -2.71 12.01 -7.43
N PHE A 21 -2.33 12.55 -6.27
CA PHE A 21 -1.28 12.02 -5.39
C PHE A 21 -1.91 11.14 -4.29
N CYS A 22 -3.08 11.54 -3.75
CA CYS A 22 -3.87 10.77 -2.78
C CYS A 22 -3.03 10.22 -1.60
N GLY A 23 -2.11 11.04 -1.06
CA GLY A 23 -1.23 10.65 0.04
C GLY A 23 -0.35 9.43 -0.28
N SER A 24 0.26 9.42 -1.46
CA SER A 24 1.03 8.26 -1.99
C SER A 24 0.19 6.97 -2.01
N GLY A 25 -1.09 7.12 -2.36
CA GLY A 25 -2.07 6.04 -2.47
C GLY A 25 -2.69 5.60 -1.14
N ALA A 26 -2.36 6.26 -0.02
CA ALA A 26 -2.95 5.97 1.28
C ALA A 26 -4.40 6.45 1.40
N VAL A 27 -4.79 7.48 0.63
CA VAL A 27 -6.16 8.02 0.61
C VAL A 27 -6.94 7.32 -0.50
N ILE A 28 -7.75 6.32 -0.13
CA ILE A 28 -8.54 5.50 -1.06
C ILE A 28 -10.00 5.93 -1.16
N LEU A 29 -10.61 6.44 -0.09
CA LEU A 29 -12.01 6.93 -0.06
C LEU A 29 -12.12 8.43 -0.38
N GLY A 30 -11.01 9.16 -0.29
CA GLY A 30 -10.94 10.62 -0.39
C GLY A 30 -10.68 11.30 0.95
N HIS A 31 -10.26 12.56 0.88
CA HIS A 31 -9.89 13.38 2.04
C HIS A 31 -11.10 13.71 2.89
N ALA A 32 -10.90 13.75 4.21
CA ALA A 32 -11.93 14.10 5.19
C ALA A 32 -13.25 13.31 5.01
N HIS A 33 -13.15 12.00 4.78
CA HIS A 33 -14.32 11.12 4.63
C HIS A 33 -15.27 11.29 5.84
N PRO A 34 -16.56 11.64 5.63
CA PRO A 34 -17.45 12.03 6.73
C PRO A 34 -17.57 10.97 7.83
N GLY A 35 -17.63 9.68 7.47
CA GLY A 35 -17.69 8.57 8.43
C GLY A 35 -16.45 8.50 9.31
N GLN A 36 -15.25 8.64 8.72
CA GLN A 36 -14.01 8.63 9.49
C GLN A 36 -13.87 9.88 10.36
N VAL A 37 -14.26 11.06 9.86
CA VAL A 37 -14.24 12.31 10.64
C VAL A 37 -15.13 12.17 11.88
N ALA A 38 -16.33 11.59 11.73
CA ALA A 38 -17.24 11.37 12.85
C ALA A 38 -16.63 10.39 13.88
N ALA A 39 -16.15 9.23 13.44
CA ALA A 39 -15.57 8.22 14.33
C ALA A 39 -14.30 8.71 15.05
N VAL A 40 -13.47 9.51 14.37
CA VAL A 40 -12.29 10.13 14.97
C VAL A 40 -12.66 11.17 16.03
N ARG A 41 -13.67 12.01 15.76
CA ARG A 41 -14.15 13.00 16.76
C ARG A 41 -14.66 12.31 18.02
N GLU A 42 -15.40 11.21 17.86
CA GLU A 42 -15.85 10.39 18.98
C GLU A 42 -14.66 9.78 19.74
N ALA A 43 -13.72 9.15 19.04
CA ALA A 43 -12.53 8.53 19.62
C ALA A 43 -11.66 9.52 20.42
N VAL A 44 -11.49 10.75 19.93
CA VAL A 44 -10.79 11.81 20.65
C VAL A 44 -11.56 12.19 21.92
N GLY A 45 -12.89 12.28 21.85
CA GLY A 45 -13.75 12.58 22.99
C GLY A 45 -13.71 11.52 24.10
N SER A 46 -13.43 10.26 23.76
CA SER A 46 -13.30 9.16 24.72
C SER A 46 -11.86 8.89 25.19
N GLY A 47 -10.88 9.68 24.72
CA GLY A 47 -9.46 9.50 25.02
C GLY A 47 -8.73 8.68 23.93
N ALA A 48 -7.74 9.30 23.28
CA ALA A 48 -7.03 8.72 22.14
C ALA A 48 -6.08 7.57 22.54
N THR A 49 -5.25 7.78 23.56
CA THR A 49 -4.33 6.75 24.08
C THR A 49 -4.66 6.52 25.54
N VAL A 50 -5.00 5.28 25.88
CA VAL A 50 -5.42 4.88 27.22
C VAL A 50 -4.60 3.68 27.69
N SER A 51 -4.46 3.50 29.01
CA SER A 51 -3.65 2.42 29.60
C SER A 51 -4.27 1.03 29.48
N LEU A 52 -5.59 0.96 29.26
CA LEU A 52 -6.33 -0.28 29.07
C LEU A 52 -6.71 -0.46 27.60
N ARG A 53 -6.76 -1.71 27.15
CA ARG A 53 -7.11 -2.06 25.77
C ARG A 53 -8.57 -1.67 25.49
N HIS A 54 -8.81 -0.92 24.42
CA HIS A 54 -10.15 -0.51 24.02
C HIS A 54 -10.83 -1.64 23.20
N PRO A 55 -12.15 -1.91 23.35
CA PRO A 55 -12.84 -2.98 22.62
C PRO A 55 -12.78 -2.90 21.09
N ARG A 56 -12.60 -1.69 20.54
CA ARG A 56 -12.39 -1.48 19.09
C ARG A 56 -11.08 -2.07 18.56
N GLU A 57 -10.09 -2.32 19.41
CA GLU A 57 -8.82 -2.95 19.00
C GLU A 57 -9.03 -4.41 18.54
N PRO A 58 -9.60 -5.32 19.36
CA PRO A 58 -9.90 -6.68 18.90
C PRO A 58 -10.97 -6.73 17.81
N GLU A 59 -11.88 -5.76 17.74
CA GLU A 59 -12.84 -5.62 16.63
C GLU A 59 -12.10 -5.39 15.30
N LEU A 60 -11.19 -4.42 15.26
CA LEU A 60 -10.37 -4.15 14.07
C LEU A 60 -9.49 -5.34 13.71
N ALA A 61 -8.87 -5.97 14.72
CA ALA A 61 -8.06 -7.17 14.51
C ALA A 61 -8.89 -8.31 13.88
N GLY A 62 -10.13 -8.51 14.34
CA GLY A 62 -11.07 -9.49 13.78
C GLY A 62 -11.38 -9.21 12.31
N HIS A 63 -11.76 -7.97 11.98
CA HIS A 63 -12.01 -7.58 10.58
C HIS A 63 -10.76 -7.80 9.70
N LEU A 64 -9.58 -7.43 10.19
CA LEU A 64 -8.34 -7.60 9.41
C LEU A 64 -8.02 -9.08 9.16
N VAL A 65 -8.21 -9.95 10.16
CA VAL A 65 -8.02 -11.41 10.03
C VAL A 65 -8.94 -11.99 8.96
N GLU A 66 -10.20 -11.57 8.88
CA GLU A 66 -11.15 -12.03 7.86
C GLU A 66 -10.72 -11.68 6.43
N LEU A 67 -9.90 -10.63 6.25
CA LEU A 67 -9.44 -10.17 4.95
C LEU A 67 -8.19 -10.91 4.46
N CYS A 68 -7.50 -11.68 5.31
CA CYS A 68 -6.27 -12.39 4.95
C CYS A 68 -6.42 -13.91 5.18
N PRO A 69 -6.59 -14.70 4.11
CA PRO A 69 -6.71 -16.15 4.23
C PRO A 69 -5.54 -16.78 5.02
N GLY A 70 -5.88 -17.62 6.01
CA GLY A 70 -4.90 -18.33 6.83
C GLY A 70 -4.36 -17.55 8.04
N ALA A 71 -4.66 -16.25 8.16
CA ALA A 71 -4.38 -15.52 9.38
C ALA A 71 -5.38 -15.89 10.49
N THR A 72 -4.90 -15.91 11.73
CA THR A 72 -5.75 -16.04 12.94
C THR A 72 -5.45 -14.97 13.97
N HIS A 73 -4.35 -14.23 13.79
CA HIS A 73 -3.88 -13.17 14.67
C HIS A 73 -3.52 -11.93 13.84
N ALA A 74 -3.72 -10.75 14.43
CA ALA A 74 -3.27 -9.48 13.89
C ALA A 74 -2.60 -8.65 14.98
N ALA A 75 -1.47 -8.05 14.65
CA ALA A 75 -0.77 -7.07 15.48
C ALA A 75 -0.77 -5.70 14.80
N LEU A 76 -1.15 -4.66 15.52
CA LEU A 76 -1.27 -3.30 14.98
C LEU A 76 0.04 -2.51 15.12
N PHE A 77 0.27 -1.62 14.16
CA PHE A 77 1.42 -0.73 14.05
C PHE A 77 0.97 0.63 13.48
N LYS A 78 1.86 1.63 13.47
CA LYS A 78 1.53 2.95 12.90
C LYS A 78 1.99 3.13 11.48
N THR A 79 3.02 2.40 11.07
CA THR A 79 3.53 2.47 9.70
C THR A 79 3.79 1.09 9.12
N GLY A 80 3.71 0.98 7.79
CA GLY A 80 4.10 -0.24 7.09
C GLY A 80 5.56 -0.63 7.35
N SER A 81 6.46 0.36 7.51
CA SER A 81 7.87 0.09 7.82
C SER A 81 8.05 -0.62 9.16
N GLU A 82 7.32 -0.20 10.20
CA GLU A 82 7.34 -0.88 11.51
C GLU A 82 6.79 -2.30 11.41
N ALA A 83 5.67 -2.49 10.71
CA ALA A 83 5.03 -3.80 10.58
C ALA A 83 5.88 -4.79 9.77
N VAL A 84 6.51 -4.34 8.66
CA VAL A 84 7.49 -5.14 7.91
C VAL A 84 8.69 -5.48 8.79
N HIS A 85 9.24 -4.51 9.52
CA HIS A 85 10.38 -4.76 10.38
C HIS A 85 10.03 -5.80 11.48
N ALA A 86 8.84 -5.69 12.09
CA ALA A 86 8.34 -6.69 13.02
C ALA A 86 8.25 -8.07 12.37
N ALA A 87 7.70 -8.17 11.16
CA ALA A 87 7.59 -9.43 10.41
C ALA A 87 8.98 -10.09 10.17
N ILE A 88 9.96 -9.29 9.76
CA ILE A 88 11.34 -9.75 9.55
C ILE A 88 11.96 -10.23 10.87
N THR A 89 11.81 -9.47 11.96
CA THR A 89 12.34 -9.88 13.26
C THR A 89 11.70 -11.18 13.77
N THR A 90 10.41 -11.39 13.47
CA THR A 90 9.70 -12.64 13.78
C THR A 90 10.25 -13.81 12.96
N ALA A 91 10.49 -13.62 11.67
CA ALA A 91 11.12 -14.64 10.84
C ALA A 91 12.54 -15.00 11.29
N VAL A 92 13.32 -14.00 11.69
CA VAL A 92 14.68 -14.20 12.23
C VAL A 92 14.64 -15.00 13.54
N LYS A 93 13.71 -14.69 14.45
CA LYS A 93 13.53 -15.47 15.69
C LYS A 93 13.07 -16.90 15.41
N ALA A 94 12.16 -17.09 14.47
CA ALA A 94 11.62 -18.41 14.12
C ALA A 94 12.66 -19.32 13.45
N THR A 95 13.55 -18.76 12.62
CA THR A 95 14.50 -19.55 11.82
C THR A 95 15.92 -19.58 12.40
N GLY A 96 16.27 -18.64 13.28
CA GLY A 96 17.65 -18.42 13.75
C GLY A 96 18.59 -17.84 12.68
N ARG A 97 18.07 -17.46 11.52
CA ARG A 97 18.84 -16.95 10.36
C ARG A 97 18.75 -15.43 10.29
N ARG A 98 19.66 -14.79 9.54
CA ARG A 98 19.70 -13.31 9.39
C ARG A 98 19.62 -12.82 7.95
N ALA A 99 19.63 -13.70 6.96
CA ALA A 99 19.52 -13.28 5.57
C ALA A 99 18.05 -13.00 5.19
N VAL A 100 17.81 -11.89 4.50
CA VAL A 100 16.49 -11.45 4.05
C VAL A 100 16.54 -11.33 2.53
N LEU A 101 15.74 -12.13 1.83
CA LEU A 101 15.58 -12.01 0.39
C LEU A 101 14.47 -11.00 0.10
N THR A 102 14.70 -10.05 -0.78
CA THR A 102 13.70 -9.01 -1.13
C THR A 102 13.73 -8.68 -2.61
N THR A 103 12.61 -8.21 -3.13
CA THR A 103 12.43 -7.89 -4.55
C THR A 103 12.05 -6.43 -4.77
N SER A 104 11.71 -5.70 -3.71
CA SER A 104 11.16 -4.34 -3.80
C SER A 104 11.43 -3.51 -2.53
N TYR A 105 10.87 -2.31 -2.47
CA TYR A 105 10.92 -1.44 -1.28
C TYR A 105 9.87 -1.84 -0.26
N HIS A 106 10.30 -1.98 1.00
CA HIS A 106 9.46 -2.41 2.12
C HIS A 106 9.53 -1.47 3.33
N GLY A 107 9.80 -0.19 3.07
CA GLY A 107 10.01 0.80 4.13
C GLY A 107 11.47 1.13 4.38
N TRP A 108 11.70 2.25 5.05
CA TRP A 108 13.05 2.77 5.29
C TRP A 108 13.82 2.01 6.38
N LEU A 109 13.12 1.24 7.22
CA LEU A 109 13.73 0.36 8.23
C LEU A 109 14.37 -0.92 7.63
N LEU A 110 14.09 -1.22 6.37
CA LEU A 110 14.77 -2.24 5.59
C LEU A 110 15.54 -1.55 4.45
N PRO A 111 16.77 -1.08 4.70
CA PRO A 111 17.53 -0.36 3.68
C PRO A 111 17.75 -1.23 2.43
N LEU A 112 17.46 -0.66 1.26
CA LEU A 112 17.69 -1.30 -0.03
C LEU A 112 19.12 -1.04 -0.53
N GLY A 113 20.06 -1.88 -0.13
CA GLY A 113 21.34 -2.07 -0.84
C GLY A 113 22.51 -1.19 -0.42
N GLU A 114 23.70 -1.79 -0.58
CA GLU A 114 25.06 -1.31 -0.25
C GLU A 114 25.34 -1.07 1.24
N LEU A 115 25.78 -2.15 1.90
CA LEU A 115 26.22 -2.24 3.30
C LEU A 115 25.12 -1.92 4.34
N SER A 116 24.51 -2.96 4.90
CA SER A 116 23.75 -2.76 6.13
C SER A 116 23.79 -3.97 7.06
N ASP A 117 24.94 -4.19 7.71
CA ASP A 117 24.91 -4.71 9.10
C ASP A 117 24.18 -3.74 10.05
N LEU A 118 23.74 -2.56 9.57
CA LEU A 118 22.76 -1.71 10.22
C LEU A 118 21.46 -2.49 10.43
N GLY A 119 21.18 -2.84 11.69
CA GLY A 119 20.04 -3.68 12.08
C GLY A 119 20.34 -5.17 12.15
N GLY A 120 21.53 -5.61 11.72
CA GLY A 120 21.96 -7.00 11.83
C GLY A 120 21.29 -7.99 10.86
N PHE A 121 20.83 -7.52 9.70
CA PHE A 121 20.29 -8.38 8.64
C PHE A 121 21.19 -8.37 7.41
N ARG A 122 21.32 -9.52 6.74
CA ARG A 122 21.96 -9.59 5.41
C ARG A 122 20.88 -9.52 4.34
N VAL A 123 20.67 -8.34 3.76
CA VAL A 123 19.61 -8.11 2.76
C VAL A 123 20.12 -8.42 1.36
N GLU A 124 19.52 -9.38 0.69
CA GLU A 124 19.79 -9.74 -0.70
C GLU A 124 18.65 -9.21 -1.59
N ARG A 125 18.96 -8.25 -2.47
CA ARG A 125 18.00 -7.72 -3.43
C ARG A 125 18.03 -8.54 -4.73
N LEU A 126 16.87 -9.06 -5.11
CA LEU A 126 16.69 -9.90 -6.28
C LEU A 126 15.93 -9.15 -7.37
N ASP A 127 16.24 -9.44 -8.63
CA ASP A 127 15.50 -8.90 -9.77
C ASP A 127 14.15 -9.63 -9.92
N TRP A 128 13.08 -8.92 -9.60
CA TRP A 128 11.71 -9.43 -9.65
C TRP A 128 11.28 -9.89 -11.05
N ARG A 129 11.86 -9.32 -12.11
CA ARG A 129 11.50 -9.61 -13.50
C ARG A 129 12.33 -10.75 -14.10
N SER A 130 13.28 -11.28 -13.35
CA SER A 130 14.15 -12.33 -13.85
C SER A 130 13.39 -13.66 -13.98
N PRO A 131 13.41 -14.33 -15.15
CA PRO A 131 12.84 -15.68 -15.28
C PRO A 131 13.59 -16.72 -14.43
N ALA A 132 14.80 -16.41 -13.96
CA ALA A 132 15.59 -17.27 -13.10
C ALA A 132 15.35 -17.02 -11.59
N LEU A 133 14.41 -16.15 -11.22
CA LEU A 133 14.21 -15.73 -9.84
C LEU A 133 13.91 -16.90 -8.89
N ALA A 134 13.03 -17.83 -9.27
CA ALA A 134 12.70 -18.97 -8.43
C ALA A 134 13.93 -19.85 -8.16
N ALA A 135 14.77 -20.09 -9.17
CA ALA A 135 16.02 -20.83 -9.02
C ALA A 135 17.03 -20.09 -8.12
N ARG A 136 17.12 -18.76 -8.25
CA ARG A 136 17.96 -17.93 -7.37
C ARG A 136 17.48 -17.97 -5.93
N VAL A 137 16.18 -17.90 -5.70
CA VAL A 137 15.59 -18.04 -4.35
C VAL A 137 15.85 -19.43 -3.77
N ALA A 138 15.65 -20.50 -4.55
CA ALA A 138 15.94 -21.87 -4.10
C ALA A 138 17.39 -22.03 -3.63
N ALA A 139 18.35 -21.42 -4.34
CA ALA A 139 19.77 -21.48 -3.98
C ALA A 139 20.12 -20.74 -2.68
N LEU A 140 19.32 -19.75 -2.27
CA LEU A 140 19.57 -18.91 -1.10
C LEU A 140 18.68 -19.23 0.10
N ALA A 141 17.53 -19.88 -0.13
CA ALA A 141 16.48 -20.07 0.86
C ALA A 141 16.95 -20.81 2.12
N GLY A 142 17.90 -21.74 1.99
CA GLY A 142 18.48 -22.49 3.12
C GLY A 142 19.21 -21.63 4.15
N GLU A 143 19.68 -20.45 3.76
CA GLU A 143 20.36 -19.49 4.66
C GLU A 143 19.47 -18.29 5.02
N ALA A 144 18.32 -18.15 4.35
CA ALA A 144 17.41 -17.03 4.53
C ALA A 144 16.46 -17.25 5.71
N ALA A 145 16.27 -16.20 6.51
CA ALA A 145 15.22 -16.10 7.50
C ALA A 145 13.87 -15.91 6.81
N CYS A 146 13.82 -15.02 5.83
CA CYS A 146 12.61 -14.74 5.09
C CYS A 146 12.84 -14.32 3.65
N LEU A 147 11.78 -14.48 2.87
CA LEU A 147 11.54 -13.82 1.60
C LEU A 147 10.45 -12.77 1.82
N VAL A 148 10.73 -11.50 1.50
CA VAL A 148 9.75 -10.41 1.50
C VAL A 148 9.38 -10.05 0.08
N VAL A 149 8.09 -10.06 -0.24
CA VAL A 149 7.56 -9.80 -1.59
C VAL A 149 6.41 -8.82 -1.53
N THR A 150 6.40 -7.84 -2.43
CA THR A 150 5.19 -7.05 -2.71
C THR A 150 4.48 -7.67 -3.91
N PRO A 151 3.33 -8.35 -3.73
CA PRO A 151 2.60 -8.92 -4.85
C PRO A 151 1.92 -7.80 -5.65
N THR A 152 2.24 -7.66 -6.94
CA THR A 152 1.57 -6.69 -7.84
C THR A 152 1.16 -7.35 -9.14
N THR A 153 -0.02 -6.98 -9.66
CA THR A 153 -0.63 -7.61 -10.85
C THR A 153 -0.15 -7.02 -12.17
N ASP A 154 0.76 -6.04 -12.14
CA ASP A 154 1.28 -5.31 -13.30
C ASP A 154 2.68 -5.75 -13.74
N THR A 155 3.38 -6.56 -12.94
CA THR A 155 4.79 -6.90 -13.18
C THR A 155 5.07 -8.38 -13.37
N VAL A 156 4.37 -9.27 -12.68
CA VAL A 156 4.65 -10.71 -12.65
C VAL A 156 3.36 -11.50 -12.54
N GLU A 157 3.27 -12.59 -13.30
CA GLU A 157 2.12 -13.50 -13.28
C GLU A 157 2.05 -14.32 -11.97
N PRO A 158 0.84 -14.67 -11.50
CA PRO A 158 0.66 -15.38 -10.22
C PRO A 158 1.46 -16.69 -10.12
N ASP A 159 1.57 -17.44 -11.21
CA ASP A 159 2.30 -18.72 -11.22
C ASP A 159 3.80 -18.55 -11.00
N ALA A 160 4.38 -17.47 -11.54
CA ALA A 160 5.79 -17.14 -11.29
C ALA A 160 6.01 -16.75 -9.83
N VAL A 161 5.08 -15.99 -9.22
CA VAL A 161 5.13 -15.68 -7.78
C VAL A 161 5.01 -16.95 -6.94
N ARG A 162 4.10 -17.87 -7.31
CA ARG A 162 3.93 -19.15 -6.63
C ARG A 162 5.21 -19.98 -6.66
N ALA A 163 5.88 -20.09 -7.81
CA ALA A 163 7.15 -20.80 -7.94
C ALA A 163 8.25 -20.22 -7.02
N VAL A 164 8.29 -18.91 -6.85
CA VAL A 164 9.23 -18.22 -5.95
C VAL A 164 8.90 -18.49 -4.48
N VAL A 165 7.62 -18.43 -4.12
CA VAL A 165 7.12 -18.73 -2.77
C VAL A 165 7.42 -20.19 -2.39
N ASP A 166 7.15 -21.13 -3.30
CA ASP A 166 7.40 -22.55 -3.08
C ASP A 166 8.90 -22.84 -2.92
N ALA A 167 9.75 -22.18 -3.72
CA ALA A 167 11.20 -22.27 -3.60
C ALA A 167 11.72 -21.74 -2.24
N ALA A 168 11.16 -20.63 -1.74
CA ALA A 168 11.51 -20.08 -0.44
C ALA A 168 11.11 -21.04 0.70
N ARG A 169 9.88 -21.55 0.65
CA ARG A 169 9.36 -22.51 1.65
C ARG A 169 10.14 -23.81 1.67
N ALA A 170 10.52 -24.34 0.49
CA ALA A 170 11.33 -25.55 0.40
C ALA A 170 12.69 -25.42 1.13
N GLY A 171 13.25 -24.22 1.20
CA GLY A 171 14.46 -23.92 2.00
C GLY A 171 14.21 -23.56 3.47
N GLY A 172 12.95 -23.53 3.91
CA GLY A 172 12.55 -23.16 5.26
C GLY A 172 12.60 -21.66 5.57
N ALA A 173 12.60 -20.81 4.54
CA ALA A 173 12.48 -19.36 4.72
C ALA A 173 11.00 -18.99 4.95
N VAL A 174 10.75 -18.06 5.88
CA VAL A 174 9.41 -17.49 6.12
C VAL A 174 9.02 -16.59 4.95
N VAL A 175 7.84 -16.79 4.39
CA VAL A 175 7.30 -15.97 3.30
C VAL A 175 6.47 -14.83 3.88
N ILE A 176 6.91 -13.59 3.59
CA ILE A 176 6.26 -12.36 4.04
C ILE A 176 5.72 -11.64 2.81
N PHE A 177 4.41 -11.43 2.76
CA PHE A 177 3.79 -10.54 1.79
C PHE A 177 3.65 -9.12 2.35
N ASP A 178 4.36 -8.19 1.75
CA ASP A 178 4.17 -6.77 1.97
C ASP A 178 3.07 -6.24 1.06
N GLU A 179 1.86 -6.17 1.61
CA GLU A 179 0.68 -5.63 0.94
C GLU A 179 0.36 -4.19 1.37
N VAL A 180 1.35 -3.47 1.91
CA VAL A 180 1.22 -2.05 2.29
C VAL A 180 0.80 -1.18 1.10
N LYS A 181 1.25 -1.49 -0.11
CA LYS A 181 0.88 -0.77 -1.33
C LYS A 181 -0.14 -1.55 -2.17
N SER A 182 0.00 -2.87 -2.25
CA SER A 182 -0.80 -3.70 -3.15
C SER A 182 -2.21 -3.97 -2.61
N GLY A 183 -2.35 -4.15 -1.30
CA GLY A 183 -3.64 -4.39 -0.65
C GLY A 183 -4.59 -3.23 -0.87
N PHE A 184 -5.87 -3.55 -1.09
CA PHE A 184 -6.97 -2.61 -1.37
C PHE A 184 -6.75 -1.73 -2.61
N ARG A 185 -5.72 -1.97 -3.41
CA ARG A 185 -5.35 -1.13 -4.54
C ARG A 185 -5.24 -1.96 -5.81
N PHE A 186 -4.39 -2.97 -5.81
CA PHE A 186 -4.21 -3.88 -6.95
C PHE A 186 -5.26 -4.99 -6.93
N ALA A 187 -5.73 -5.38 -5.74
CA ALA A 187 -6.87 -6.26 -5.54
C ALA A 187 -7.56 -5.95 -4.21
N TYR A 188 -8.78 -6.47 -4.04
CA TYR A 188 -9.52 -6.39 -2.79
C TYR A 188 -9.86 -7.79 -2.25
N PRO A 189 -9.59 -8.07 -0.96
CA PRO A 189 -8.90 -7.18 -0.02
C PRO A 189 -7.39 -7.10 -0.26
N THR A 190 -6.76 -8.19 -0.72
CA THR A 190 -5.31 -8.26 -0.99
C THR A 190 -5.03 -9.07 -2.25
N VAL A 191 -3.86 -8.87 -2.86
CA VAL A 191 -3.47 -9.58 -4.09
C VAL A 191 -3.22 -11.06 -3.82
N SER A 192 -2.56 -11.36 -2.71
CA SER A 192 -2.31 -12.72 -2.23
C SER A 192 -3.60 -13.52 -2.01
N ALA A 193 -4.62 -12.90 -1.43
CA ALA A 193 -5.94 -13.52 -1.27
C ALA A 193 -6.58 -13.81 -2.63
N ALA A 194 -6.53 -12.85 -3.56
CA ALA A 194 -7.05 -13.02 -4.92
C ALA A 194 -6.33 -14.13 -5.71
N TRP A 195 -5.03 -14.31 -5.49
CA TRP A 195 -4.22 -15.36 -6.13
C TRP A 195 -4.32 -16.73 -5.45
N GLY A 196 -4.86 -16.81 -4.24
CA GLY A 196 -4.84 -18.03 -3.44
C GLY A 196 -3.41 -18.52 -3.15
N ILE A 197 -2.45 -17.60 -3.02
CA ILE A 197 -1.06 -17.91 -2.65
C ILE A 197 -0.92 -17.51 -1.18
N PRO A 198 -0.81 -18.47 -0.24
CA PRO A 198 -0.71 -18.13 1.17
C PRO A 198 0.71 -17.64 1.50
N ALA A 199 0.82 -16.63 2.34
CA ALA A 199 2.06 -16.24 3.02
C ALA A 199 2.03 -16.70 4.48
N ASP A 200 3.20 -16.78 5.11
CA ASP A 200 3.30 -17.09 6.54
C ASP A 200 3.00 -15.84 7.38
N LEU A 201 3.33 -14.66 6.83
CA LEU A 201 3.01 -13.35 7.38
C LEU A 201 2.56 -12.41 6.26
N THR A 202 1.54 -11.58 6.53
CA THR A 202 1.06 -10.54 5.61
C THR A 202 1.06 -9.19 6.31
N VAL A 203 1.56 -8.16 5.64
CA VAL A 203 1.55 -6.78 6.13
C VAL A 203 0.55 -5.97 5.31
N VAL A 204 -0.35 -5.25 5.96
CA VAL A 204 -1.28 -4.30 5.31
C VAL A 204 -1.16 -2.92 5.96
N SER A 205 -1.35 -1.86 5.18
CA SER A 205 -1.35 -0.46 5.64
C SER A 205 -2.06 0.39 4.58
N LYS A 206 -1.77 1.69 4.50
CA LYS A 206 -2.31 2.63 3.50
C LYS A 206 -3.84 2.56 3.35
N GLY A 207 -4.33 1.77 2.39
CA GLY A 207 -5.75 1.63 2.07
C GLY A 207 -6.62 1.29 3.27
N ILE A 208 -6.10 0.55 4.26
CA ILE A 208 -6.87 0.22 5.49
C ILE A 208 -7.17 1.43 6.39
N GLY A 209 -6.42 2.53 6.24
CA GLY A 209 -6.54 3.72 7.09
C GLY A 209 -7.14 4.94 6.40
N ASN A 210 -7.22 4.97 5.06
CA ASN A 210 -7.60 6.15 4.28
C ASN A 210 -6.93 7.46 4.79
N GLY A 211 -5.59 7.44 4.89
CA GLY A 211 -4.79 8.58 5.34
C GLY A 211 -4.51 8.65 6.84
N PHE A 212 -5.11 7.79 7.68
CA PHE A 212 -4.74 7.66 9.09
C PHE A 212 -3.55 6.68 9.28
N PRO A 213 -2.65 6.94 10.23
CA PRO A 213 -1.48 6.10 10.46
C PRO A 213 -1.89 4.77 11.10
N ILE A 214 -1.96 3.72 10.29
CA ILE A 214 -2.26 2.38 10.75
C ILE A 214 -1.62 1.36 9.80
N ALA A 215 -1.07 0.31 10.39
CA ALA A 215 -0.60 -0.88 9.70
C ALA A 215 -0.94 -2.09 10.55
N ALA A 216 -0.98 -3.26 9.92
CA ALA A 216 -1.17 -4.52 10.62
C ALA A 216 -0.25 -5.59 10.06
N LEU A 217 0.28 -6.42 10.95
CA LEU A 217 0.96 -7.66 10.66
C LEU A 217 -0.01 -8.81 10.98
N LEU A 218 -0.32 -9.62 9.99
CA LEU A 218 -1.23 -10.75 10.08
C LEU A 218 -0.47 -12.06 9.91
N GLY A 219 -0.92 -13.10 10.60
CA GLY A 219 -0.35 -14.43 10.56
C GLY A 219 -1.09 -15.38 11.49
N SER A 220 -0.54 -16.58 11.68
CA SER A 220 -1.07 -17.58 12.59
C SER A 220 -0.03 -17.92 13.67
N ASP A 221 0.63 -19.06 13.56
CA ASP A 221 1.48 -19.64 14.61
C ASP A 221 2.66 -18.73 14.99
N LEU A 222 3.24 -18.04 13.99
CA LEU A 222 4.35 -17.11 14.20
C LEU A 222 4.01 -15.90 15.07
N LEU A 223 2.73 -15.49 15.11
CA LEU A 223 2.25 -14.38 15.93
C LEU A 223 1.64 -14.84 17.26
N ALA A 224 1.26 -16.11 17.37
CA ALA A 224 0.68 -16.68 18.59
C ALA A 224 1.74 -16.93 19.69
N SER A 225 3.01 -17.13 19.32
CA SER A 225 4.09 -17.40 20.26
C SER A 225 4.89 -16.15 20.63
N THR A 226 5.10 -15.94 21.94
CA THR A 226 5.97 -14.87 22.45
C THR A 226 7.47 -15.11 22.19
N GLU A 227 7.86 -16.35 21.86
CA GLU A 227 9.24 -16.67 21.48
C GLU A 227 9.59 -16.08 20.11
N THR A 228 8.62 -16.08 19.19
CA THR A 228 8.77 -15.57 17.82
C THR A 228 8.28 -14.13 17.69
N PHE A 229 7.19 -13.74 18.35
CA PHE A 229 6.62 -12.40 18.30
C PHE A 229 6.61 -11.74 19.67
N SER A 230 7.50 -10.76 19.86
CA SER A 230 7.60 -9.97 21.10
C SER A 230 7.95 -8.55 20.72
N VAL A 231 6.92 -7.81 20.28
CA VAL A 231 7.02 -6.42 19.84
C VAL A 231 6.05 -5.58 20.64
N TYR A 232 6.53 -4.48 21.20
CA TYR A 232 5.75 -3.55 22.01
C TYR A 232 5.78 -2.18 21.35
N SER A 233 4.61 -1.54 21.26
CA SER A 233 4.49 -0.18 20.74
C SER A 233 3.43 0.57 21.54
N THR A 234 3.80 1.72 22.09
CA THR A 234 2.92 2.57 22.90
C THR A 234 1.67 2.99 22.15
N TYR A 235 1.81 3.29 20.86
CA TYR A 235 0.73 3.86 20.06
C TYR A 235 0.03 2.85 19.16
N ALA A 236 0.53 1.62 19.01
CA ALA A 236 -0.03 0.62 18.09
C ALA A 236 -1.56 0.57 18.06
N SER A 237 -2.18 0.61 19.23
CA SER A 237 -3.62 0.50 19.44
C SER A 237 -4.32 1.81 19.84
N GLU A 238 -3.72 2.97 19.59
CA GLU A 238 -4.42 4.22 19.88
C GLU A 238 -5.74 4.31 19.08
N LEU A 239 -6.75 4.88 19.73
CA LEU A 239 -8.15 4.75 19.36
C LEU A 239 -8.54 5.55 18.12
N VAL A 240 -7.86 6.66 17.82
CA VAL A 240 -8.13 7.52 16.67
C VAL A 240 -7.92 6.76 15.37
N SER A 241 -6.76 6.14 15.16
CA SER A 241 -6.52 5.40 13.91
C SER A 241 -7.28 4.08 13.88
N VAL A 242 -7.53 3.45 15.03
CA VAL A 242 -8.36 2.24 15.11
C VAL A 242 -9.79 2.55 14.67
N ALA A 243 -10.40 3.61 15.20
CA ALA A 243 -11.73 4.05 14.83
C ALA A 243 -11.80 4.48 13.35
N ALA A 244 -10.80 5.21 12.87
CA ALA A 244 -10.71 5.58 11.47
C ALA A 244 -10.58 4.37 10.54
N ALA A 245 -9.80 3.35 10.93
CA ALA A 245 -9.62 2.13 10.15
C ALA A 245 -10.88 1.29 10.08
N LEU A 246 -11.59 1.10 11.21
CA LEU A 246 -12.89 0.42 11.24
C LEU A 246 -13.88 1.07 10.27
N GLU A 247 -13.97 2.40 10.29
CA GLU A 247 -14.82 3.13 9.35
C GLU A 247 -14.35 3.05 7.90
N CYS A 248 -13.03 3.02 7.67
CA CYS A 248 -12.47 2.84 6.34
C CYS A 248 -12.89 1.48 5.77
N LEU A 249 -12.64 0.40 6.51
CA LEU A 249 -12.97 -0.97 6.10
C LEU A 249 -14.46 -1.15 5.88
N ARG A 250 -15.31 -0.59 6.76
CA ARG A 250 -16.76 -0.59 6.59
C ARG A 250 -17.18 0.11 5.31
N ALA A 251 -16.67 1.32 5.06
CA ALA A 251 -17.02 2.10 3.87
C ALA A 251 -16.49 1.46 2.58
N LEU A 252 -15.33 0.79 2.62
CA LEU A 252 -14.80 0.03 1.49
C LEU A 252 -15.70 -1.16 1.15
N ALA A 253 -16.16 -1.91 2.16
CA ALA A 253 -17.09 -3.03 1.99
C ALA A 253 -18.50 -2.58 1.53
N ASP A 254 -18.94 -1.38 1.93
CA ASP A 254 -20.23 -0.80 1.55
C ASP A 254 -20.16 -0.02 0.21
N GLY A 255 -19.64 -0.66 -0.84
CA GLY A 255 -19.59 -0.08 -2.18
C GLY A 255 -18.48 0.95 -2.42
N GLY A 256 -17.67 1.25 -1.41
CA GLY A 256 -16.57 2.22 -1.50
C GLY A 256 -15.45 1.75 -2.42
N TYR A 257 -15.09 0.46 -2.36
CA TYR A 257 -14.07 -0.10 -3.22
C TYR A 257 -14.52 -0.15 -4.69
N GLU A 258 -15.75 -0.55 -4.97
CA GLU A 258 -16.32 -0.61 -6.32
C GLU A 258 -16.40 0.78 -6.95
N ARG A 259 -16.76 1.80 -6.14
CA ARG A 259 -16.73 3.19 -6.58
C ARG A 259 -15.31 3.65 -6.89
N PHE A 260 -14.34 3.34 -6.02
CA PHE A 260 -12.93 3.61 -6.28
C PHE A 260 -12.46 2.97 -7.60
N ALA A 261 -12.68 1.66 -7.77
CA ALA A 261 -12.25 0.94 -8.96
C ALA A 261 -12.88 1.50 -10.24
N ARG A 262 -14.20 1.73 -10.24
CA ARG A 262 -14.92 2.32 -11.38
C ARG A 262 -14.36 3.69 -11.76
N ASN A 263 -14.19 4.58 -10.79
CA ASN A 263 -13.70 5.93 -11.04
C ASN A 263 -12.25 5.93 -11.54
N SER A 264 -11.41 5.06 -10.96
CA SER A 264 -10.02 4.89 -11.38
C SER A 264 -9.91 4.35 -12.81
N THR A 265 -10.75 3.36 -13.18
CA THR A 265 -10.83 2.85 -14.55
C THR A 265 -11.29 3.90 -15.55
N ALA A 266 -12.32 4.68 -15.21
CA ALA A 266 -12.78 5.76 -16.08
C ALA A 266 -11.67 6.79 -16.37
N LEU A 267 -10.90 7.19 -15.35
CA LEU A 267 -9.77 8.09 -15.55
C LEU A 267 -8.63 7.44 -16.34
N TYR A 268 -8.28 6.18 -16.03
CA TYR A 268 -7.26 5.43 -16.74
C TYR A 268 -7.54 5.36 -18.25
N GLU A 269 -8.76 4.97 -18.63
CA GLU A 269 -9.17 4.86 -20.03
C GLU A 269 -9.15 6.22 -20.72
N ALA A 270 -9.67 7.26 -20.07
CA ALA A 270 -9.70 8.60 -20.64
C ALA A 270 -8.29 9.18 -20.85
N LEU A 271 -7.38 9.01 -19.88
CA LEU A 271 -5.99 9.46 -20.01
C LEU A 271 -5.22 8.66 -21.07
N ARG A 272 -5.51 7.37 -21.22
CA ARG A 272 -4.94 6.55 -22.30
C ARG A 272 -5.37 7.06 -23.69
N ASP A 273 -6.66 7.36 -23.84
CA ASP A 273 -7.20 7.83 -25.13
C ASP A 273 -6.70 9.24 -25.48
N ILE A 274 -6.59 10.15 -24.51
CA ILE A 274 -6.00 11.48 -24.71
C ILE A 274 -4.50 11.35 -24.99
N GLY A 275 -3.77 10.63 -24.15
CA GLY A 275 -2.32 10.47 -24.25
C GLY A 275 -1.88 9.88 -25.59
N GLY A 276 -2.65 8.96 -26.16
CA GLY A 276 -2.39 8.37 -27.47
C GLY A 276 -2.30 9.39 -28.61
N LYS A 277 -2.97 10.55 -28.51
CA LYS A 277 -2.88 11.64 -29.51
C LYS A 277 -1.52 12.38 -29.46
N TYR A 278 -0.82 12.30 -28.33
CA TYR A 278 0.43 13.03 -28.05
C TYR A 278 1.61 12.09 -27.78
N ASN A 279 1.51 10.81 -28.17
CA ASN A 279 2.51 9.77 -27.89
C ASN A 279 2.84 9.60 -26.39
N VAL A 280 1.88 9.88 -25.51
CA VAL A 280 1.98 9.57 -24.07
C VAL A 280 1.29 8.23 -23.80
N GLY A 281 2.05 7.26 -23.33
CA GLY A 281 1.55 5.95 -22.95
C GLY A 281 0.95 5.94 -21.54
N VAL A 282 0.26 4.85 -21.22
CA VAL A 282 -0.21 4.58 -19.85
C VAL A 282 0.14 3.13 -19.51
N SER A 283 0.89 2.93 -18.42
CA SER A 283 1.29 1.59 -17.94
C SER A 283 0.88 1.35 -16.48
N GLY A 284 0.81 0.08 -16.10
CA GLY A 284 0.27 -0.36 -14.81
C GLY A 284 -1.18 -0.84 -14.92
N VAL A 285 -1.90 -0.80 -13.81
CA VAL A 285 -3.31 -1.22 -13.73
C VAL A 285 -4.23 -0.02 -13.49
N PRO A 286 -5.53 -0.09 -13.85
CA PRO A 286 -6.44 1.05 -13.70
C PRO A 286 -6.46 1.70 -12.32
N THR A 287 -6.23 0.93 -11.27
CA THR A 287 -6.22 1.38 -9.87
C THR A 287 -4.86 1.91 -9.38
N PHE A 288 -3.79 1.72 -10.15
CA PHE A 288 -2.44 2.21 -9.89
C PHE A 288 -1.66 2.22 -11.21
N PHE A 289 -1.55 3.39 -11.84
CA PHE A 289 -0.93 3.52 -13.16
C PHE A 289 0.01 4.71 -13.22
N ARG A 290 0.78 4.77 -14.30
CA ARG A 290 1.68 5.86 -14.61
C ARG A 290 1.50 6.33 -16.04
N LEU A 291 1.91 7.56 -16.30
CA LEU A 291 2.09 8.05 -17.66
C LEU A 291 3.49 7.70 -18.15
N ASP A 292 3.59 7.22 -19.38
CA ASP A 292 4.85 6.92 -20.06
C ASP A 292 5.13 8.05 -21.05
N LEU A 293 5.89 9.04 -20.60
CA LEU A 293 6.17 10.25 -21.37
C LEU A 293 7.21 9.96 -22.46
N PRO A 294 7.04 10.52 -23.68
CA PRO A 294 8.09 10.48 -24.70
C PRO A 294 9.27 11.34 -24.27
N ALA A 295 10.47 11.07 -24.80
CA ALA A 295 11.68 11.83 -24.47
C ALA A 295 11.60 13.33 -24.77
N SER A 296 10.65 13.75 -25.61
CA SER A 296 10.38 15.16 -25.93
C SER A 296 9.56 15.89 -24.87
N LEU A 297 8.96 15.19 -23.91
CA LEU A 297 8.11 15.75 -22.86
C LEU A 297 8.75 15.49 -21.50
N ASP A 298 9.20 16.56 -20.87
CA ASP A 298 9.80 16.52 -19.55
C ASP A 298 8.72 16.37 -18.45
N SER A 299 8.97 15.49 -17.49
CA SER A 299 8.01 15.18 -16.42
C SER A 299 7.83 16.35 -15.45
N ASP A 300 8.91 17.06 -15.11
CA ASP A 300 8.82 18.22 -14.21
C ASP A 300 8.04 19.36 -14.88
N ASP A 301 8.25 19.57 -16.18
CA ASP A 301 7.49 20.55 -16.97
C ASP A 301 6.00 20.18 -17.06
N LEU A 302 5.67 18.92 -17.36
CA LEU A 302 4.28 18.47 -17.37
C LEU A 302 3.63 18.64 -15.98
N CYS A 303 4.33 18.22 -14.93
CA CYS A 303 3.89 18.37 -13.54
C CYS A 303 3.58 19.84 -13.21
N ARG A 304 4.48 20.76 -13.59
CA ARG A 304 4.28 22.21 -13.44
C ARG A 304 3.05 22.69 -14.20
N ARG A 305 2.88 22.30 -15.47
CA ARG A 305 1.73 22.72 -16.31
C ARG A 305 0.40 22.24 -15.76
N LEU A 306 0.33 21.01 -15.27
CA LEU A 306 -0.85 20.43 -14.60
C LEU A 306 -1.14 21.17 -13.30
N TYR A 307 -0.10 21.39 -12.49
CA TYR A 307 -0.21 22.12 -11.24
C TYR A 307 -0.71 23.54 -11.46
N GLU A 308 -0.22 24.29 -12.46
CA GLU A 308 -0.70 25.63 -12.86
C GLU A 308 -2.15 25.65 -13.37
N ARG A 309 -2.69 24.51 -13.78
CA ARG A 309 -4.08 24.36 -14.26
C ARG A 309 -5.04 23.73 -13.25
N GLY A 310 -4.55 23.39 -12.06
CA GLY A 310 -5.37 22.95 -10.94
C GLY A 310 -5.37 21.43 -10.71
N VAL A 311 -4.36 20.71 -11.19
CA VAL A 311 -4.21 19.26 -10.96
C VAL A 311 -2.89 19.01 -10.26
N LEU A 312 -2.95 18.41 -9.07
CA LEU A 312 -1.78 17.97 -8.32
C LEU A 312 -1.40 16.56 -8.80
N TYR A 313 -0.26 16.47 -9.49
CA TYR A 313 0.25 15.26 -10.13
C TYR A 313 1.58 14.83 -9.50
N HIS A 314 1.86 13.52 -9.49
CA HIS A 314 3.07 12.98 -8.87
C HIS A 314 4.30 13.19 -9.78
N PRO A 315 5.44 13.70 -9.28
CA PRO A 315 6.65 13.93 -10.10
C PRO A 315 7.28 12.67 -10.73
N LEU A 316 7.04 11.49 -10.15
CA LEU A 316 7.40 10.17 -10.73
C LEU A 316 6.35 9.60 -11.69
N ASP A 317 5.51 10.47 -12.25
CA ASP A 317 4.47 10.15 -13.21
C ASP A 317 3.35 9.19 -12.77
N GLN A 318 3.20 8.99 -11.45
CA GLN A 318 2.17 8.12 -10.89
C GLN A 318 0.83 8.85 -10.79
N VAL A 319 -0.23 8.16 -11.19
CA VAL A 319 -1.61 8.65 -11.02
C VAL A 319 -2.31 7.78 -9.99
N LEU A 320 -2.76 8.42 -8.91
CA LEU A 320 -3.38 7.78 -7.77
C LEU A 320 -4.77 8.39 -7.56
N VAL A 321 -5.79 7.55 -7.68
CA VAL A 321 -7.19 7.95 -7.63
C VAL A 321 -7.80 7.52 -6.29
N SER A 322 -8.89 8.18 -5.89
CA SER A 322 -9.71 7.79 -4.75
C SER A 322 -11.17 7.64 -5.18
N ALA A 323 -11.99 7.01 -4.34
CA ALA A 323 -13.44 6.89 -4.53
C ALA A 323 -14.17 8.23 -4.65
N ALA A 324 -13.52 9.34 -4.29
CA ALA A 324 -14.06 10.69 -4.36
C ALA A 324 -13.81 11.39 -5.71
N HIS A 325 -13.03 10.81 -6.62
CA HIS A 325 -12.84 11.37 -7.97
C HIS A 325 -14.07 11.04 -8.82
N GLY A 326 -15.10 11.88 -8.77
CA GLY A 326 -16.34 11.67 -9.50
C GLY A 326 -16.21 12.05 -10.99
N PRO A 327 -17.31 11.93 -11.76
CA PRO A 327 -17.33 12.33 -13.16
C PRO A 327 -16.86 13.77 -13.40
N GLU A 328 -17.21 14.71 -12.50
CA GLU A 328 -16.78 16.11 -12.58
C GLU A 328 -15.25 16.25 -12.46
N GLU A 329 -14.64 15.60 -11.45
CA GLU A 329 -13.19 15.63 -11.29
C GLU A 329 -12.47 14.98 -12.47
N ILE A 330 -12.99 13.87 -12.98
CA ILE A 330 -12.40 13.16 -14.12
C ILE A 330 -12.45 14.03 -15.37
N GLU A 331 -13.60 14.61 -15.70
CA GLU A 331 -13.75 15.51 -16.84
C GLU A 331 -12.78 16.70 -16.75
N ARG A 332 -12.66 17.29 -15.55
CA ARG A 332 -11.74 18.40 -15.31
C ARG A 332 -10.28 17.98 -15.47
N VAL A 333 -9.88 16.82 -14.95
CA VAL A 333 -8.52 16.29 -15.12
C VAL A 333 -8.22 16.05 -16.59
N CYS A 334 -9.14 15.43 -17.34
CA CYS A 334 -8.99 15.18 -18.77
C CYS A 334 -8.77 16.48 -19.56
N ALA A 335 -9.61 17.50 -19.32
CA ALA A 335 -9.49 18.79 -20.00
C ALA A 335 -8.16 19.50 -19.66
N VAL A 336 -7.73 19.44 -18.40
CA VAL A 336 -6.45 20.03 -17.96
C VAL A 336 -5.27 19.27 -18.56
N PHE A 337 -5.35 17.94 -18.61
CA PHE A 337 -4.31 17.09 -19.16
C PHE A 337 -4.11 17.33 -20.65
N GLU A 338 -5.19 17.32 -21.44
CA GLU A 338 -5.14 17.61 -22.89
C GLU A 338 -4.56 19.01 -23.14
N SER A 339 -5.06 20.03 -22.44
CA SER A 339 -4.53 21.41 -22.54
C SER A 339 -3.05 21.54 -22.13
N ALA A 340 -2.57 20.72 -21.19
CA ALA A 340 -1.16 20.75 -20.77
C ALA A 340 -0.23 20.10 -21.80
N LEU A 341 -0.72 19.12 -22.56
CA LEU A 341 0.01 18.45 -23.63
C LEU A 341 0.06 19.28 -24.93
N GLU A 342 -0.91 20.16 -25.17
CA GLU A 342 -0.94 21.06 -26.33
C GLU A 342 0.01 22.27 -26.22
N ALA A 343 0.37 22.66 -25.00
CA ALA A 343 1.16 23.85 -24.71
C ALA A 343 2.66 23.70 -25.02
#